data_AF-A0A3D8VBT4-F1
#
_entry.id   AF-A0A3D8VBT4-F1
#
_cell.length_a   1.000
_cell.length_b   1.000
_cell.length_c   1.000
_cell.angle_alpha   90.00
_cell.angle_beta   90.00
_cell.angle_gamma   90.00
#
_symmetry.space_group_name_H-M   'P 1'
#
loop_
_entity.id
_entity.type
_entity.pdbx_description
1 polymer ?
#
loop_
_entity_poly.entity_id
_entity_poly.type
_entity_poly.pdbx_seq_one_letter_code
_entity_poly.pdbx_strand_id
1 'polypeptide(L)'
;MGERMGLLLGGIQRLGVLPLLIALYLQFRNWEWGDWAGAFDVNLLAGLLIWAMLLLYAAGWLLVGLRTRLDSYVGLLETSLRD
;
A
#
# COMPACT_ATOMS: atom_id res chain seq x y z
N MET A 1 -15.00 -15.61 -12.72
CA MET A 1 -13.76 -14.88 -13.07
C MET A 1 -13.17 -14.13 -11.86
N GLY A 2 -13.23 -14.69 -10.63
CA GLY A 2 -12.90 -13.96 -9.39
C GLY A 2 -11.68 -14.48 -8.62
N GLU A 3 -11.25 -15.72 -8.84
CA GLU A 3 -10.27 -16.39 -7.98
C GLU A 3 -8.82 -16.00 -8.30
N ARG A 4 -8.51 -15.67 -9.56
CA ARG A 4 -7.13 -15.32 -9.98
C ARG A 4 -6.70 -13.94 -9.52
N MET A 5 -7.64 -13.03 -9.27
CA MET A 5 -7.36 -11.70 -8.74
C MET A 5 -7.01 -11.72 -7.24
N GLY A 6 -7.36 -12.80 -6.53
CA GLY A 6 -7.06 -12.97 -5.10
C GLY A 6 -5.57 -13.11 -4.80
N LEU A 7 -4.76 -13.65 -5.72
CA LEU A 7 -3.32 -13.73 -5.54
C LEU A 7 -2.61 -12.40 -5.87
N LEU A 8 -3.10 -11.65 -6.87
CA LEU A 8 -2.52 -10.37 -7.28
C LEU A 8 -2.97 -9.19 -6.38
N LEU A 9 -4.25 -9.13 -5.98
CA LEU A 9 -4.79 -8.06 -5.11
C LEU A 9 -4.90 -8.48 -3.64
N GLY A 10 -5.20 -9.75 -3.34
CA GLY A 10 -5.28 -10.22 -1.96
C GLY A 10 -3.93 -10.19 -1.25
N GLY A 11 -2.83 -10.24 -1.99
CA GLY A 11 -1.48 -9.97 -1.47
C GLY A 11 -1.38 -8.59 -0.83
N ILE A 12 -1.83 -7.51 -1.49
CA ILE A 12 -1.76 -6.13 -0.96
C ILE A 12 -2.62 -5.96 0.30
N GLN A 13 -3.80 -6.57 0.33
CA GLN A 13 -4.72 -6.51 1.46
C GLN A 13 -4.21 -7.31 2.68
N ARG A 14 -3.48 -8.41 2.45
CA ARG A 14 -2.85 -9.23 3.50
C ARG A 14 -1.46 -8.77 3.91
N LEU A 15 -0.70 -8.16 3.00
CA LEU A 15 0.61 -7.55 3.26
C LEU A 15 0.45 -6.34 4.16
N GLY A 16 -0.67 -5.60 4.08
CA GLY A 16 -0.94 -4.49 5.00
C GLY A 16 0.25 -3.52 5.05
N VAL A 17 0.59 -3.05 6.25
CA VAL A 17 1.71 -2.11 6.50
C VAL A 17 3.10 -2.78 6.37
N LEU A 18 3.20 -4.11 6.27
CA LEU A 18 4.49 -4.82 6.31
C LEU A 18 5.51 -4.41 5.23
N PRO A 19 5.15 -4.25 3.94
CA PRO A 19 6.12 -3.81 2.93
C PRO A 19 6.67 -2.43 3.24
N LEU A 20 5.82 -1.56 3.79
CA LEU A 20 6.20 -0.21 4.21
C LEU A 20 7.17 -0.26 5.40
N LEU A 21 6.88 -1.11 6.40
CA LEU A 21 7.75 -1.33 7.56
C LEU A 21 9.10 -1.93 7.15
N ILE A 22 9.12 -2.88 6.21
CA ILE A 22 10.35 -3.49 5.70
C ILE A 22 11.18 -2.44 4.93
N ALA A 23 10.54 -1.63 4.09
CA ALA A 23 11.22 -0.57 3.35
C ALA A 23 11.82 0.48 4.31
N LEU A 24 11.04 0.93 5.31
CA LEU A 24 11.51 1.86 6.34
C LEU A 24 12.63 1.24 7.17
N TYR A 25 12.50 0.00 7.60
CA TYR A 25 13.54 -0.71 8.33
C TYR A 25 14.83 -0.78 7.52
N LEU A 26 14.77 -1.16 6.25
CA LEU A 26 15.96 -1.22 5.39
C LEU A 26 16.57 0.17 5.15
N GLN A 27 15.73 1.19 4.96
CA GLN A 27 16.16 2.57 4.77
C GLN A 27 16.92 3.11 5.99
N PHE A 28 16.44 2.82 7.19
CA PHE A 28 17.06 3.29 8.43
C PHE A 28 17.97 2.26 9.11
N ARG A 29 18.26 1.10 8.48
CA ARG A 29 18.97 0.01 9.16
C ARG A 29 20.39 0.37 9.61
N ASN A 30 21.03 1.26 8.86
CA ASN A 30 22.40 1.72 9.10
C ASN A 30 22.42 3.14 9.70
N TRP A 31 21.25 3.68 10.07
CA TRP A 31 21.15 5.02 10.60
C TRP A 31 21.51 5.01 12.09
N GLU A 32 22.47 5.86 12.47
CA GLU A 32 22.88 6.04 13.86
C GLU A 32 22.19 7.27 14.47
N TRP A 33 21.71 7.11 15.72
CA TRP A 33 21.05 8.18 16.46
C TRP A 33 22.03 9.32 16.74
N GLY A 34 21.86 10.45 16.07
CA GLY A 34 22.79 11.59 16.13
C GLY A 34 23.27 12.07 14.76
N ASP A 35 23.22 11.20 13.74
CA ASP A 35 23.51 11.56 12.34
C ASP A 35 22.21 11.88 11.58
N TRP A 36 21.58 12.99 11.96
CA TRP A 36 20.37 13.49 11.27
C TRP A 36 20.68 13.95 9.84
N ALA A 37 21.94 14.28 9.55
CA ALA A 37 22.39 14.57 8.20
C ALA A 37 22.34 13.29 7.36
N GLY A 38 22.93 12.17 7.82
CA GLY A 38 22.86 10.88 7.13
C GLY A 38 21.46 10.30 6.96
N ALA A 39 20.49 10.65 7.83
CA ALA A 39 19.08 10.28 7.63
C ALA A 39 18.43 10.93 6.40
N PHE A 40 18.91 12.12 6.03
CA PHE A 40 18.33 12.93 4.94
C PHE A 40 19.36 13.31 3.86
N ASP A 41 20.59 12.80 3.91
CA ASP A 41 21.64 12.91 2.88
C ASP A 41 21.33 11.97 1.71
N VAL A 42 20.09 12.06 1.25
CA VAL A 42 19.54 11.26 0.18
C VAL A 42 19.55 12.14 -1.05
N ASN A 43 20.28 11.70 -2.08
CA ASN A 43 20.27 12.35 -3.40
C ASN A 43 18.82 12.69 -3.81
N LEU A 44 18.58 13.91 -4.30
CA LEU A 44 17.24 14.43 -4.62
C LEU A 44 16.40 13.45 -5.45
N LEU A 45 17.05 12.70 -6.33
CA LEU A 45 16.44 11.66 -7.15
C LEU A 45 15.93 10.46 -6.34
N ALA A 46 16.69 10.03 -5.33
CA ALA A 46 16.30 8.96 -4.41
C ALA A 46 15.16 9.42 -3.47
N GLY A 47 15.17 10.68 -3.03
CA GLY A 47 14.04 11.27 -2.30
C GLY A 47 12.75 11.29 -3.13
N LEU A 48 12.85 11.69 -4.40
CA LEU A 48 11.71 11.68 -5.33
C LEU A 48 11.19 10.26 -5.58
N LEU A 49 12.08 9.27 -5.72
CA LEU A 49 11.72 7.86 -5.87
C LEU A 49 10.96 7.32 -4.66
N ILE A 50 11.44 7.58 -3.44
CA ILE A 50 10.76 7.17 -2.21
C ILE A 50 9.37 7.81 -2.12
N TRP A 51 9.28 9.10 -2.46
CA TRP A 51 8.02 9.83 -2.47
C TRP A 51 7.02 9.27 -3.50
N ALA A 52 7.48 8.96 -4.71
CA ALA A 52 6.67 8.31 -5.73
C ALA A 52 6.20 6.91 -5.28
N MET A 53 7.05 6.15 -4.60
CA MET A 53 6.72 4.83 -4.05
C MET A 53 5.63 4.93 -2.98
N LEU A 54 5.71 5.93 -2.10
CA LEU A 54 4.67 6.22 -1.10
C LEU A 54 3.33 6.56 -1.74
N LEU A 55 3.32 7.40 -2.78
CA LEU A 55 2.10 7.73 -3.52
C LEU A 55 1.49 6.53 -4.23
N LEU A 56 2.30 5.70 -4.88
CA LEU A 56 1.83 4.49 -5.55
C LEU A 56 1.21 3.52 -4.56
N TYR A 57 1.81 3.37 -3.38
CA TYR A 57 1.27 2.53 -2.32
C TYR A 57 -0.06 3.08 -1.77
N ALA A 58 -0.13 4.38 -1.49
CA ALA A 58 -1.37 5.03 -1.05
C ALA A 58 -2.49 4.91 -2.10
N ALA A 59 -2.18 5.10 -3.38
CA ALA A 59 -3.11 4.91 -4.48
C ALA A 59 -3.61 3.46 -4.56
N GLY A 60 -2.71 2.48 -4.40
CA GLY A 60 -3.07 1.06 -4.32
C GLY A 60 -4.07 0.77 -3.19
N TRP A 61 -3.85 1.34 -2.01
CA TRP A 61 -4.79 1.22 -0.89
C TRP A 61 -6.15 1.86 -1.15
N LEU A 62 -6.17 3.06 -1.75
CA LEU A 62 -7.44 3.72 -2.12
C LEU A 62 -8.25 2.88 -3.11
N LEU A 63 -7.59 2.31 -4.12
CA LEU A 63 -8.24 1.43 -5.11
C LEU A 63 -8.81 0.16 -4.47
N VAL A 64 -8.08 -0.46 -3.55
CA VAL A 64 -8.58 -1.61 -2.78
C VAL A 64 -9.80 -1.23 -1.95
N GLY A 65 -9.76 -0.09 -1.25
CA GLY A 65 -10.89 0.41 -0.46
C GLY A 65 -12.13 0.69 -1.31
N LEU A 66 -11.96 1.32 -2.48
CA LEU A 66 -13.04 1.56 -3.43
C LEU A 66 -13.65 0.25 -3.93
N ARG A 67 -12.82 -0.74 -4.26
CA ARG A 67 -13.27 -2.07 -4.68
C ARG A 67 -14.12 -2.75 -3.60
N THR A 68 -13.66 -2.77 -2.34
CA THR A 68 -14.42 -3.38 -1.24
C THR A 68 -15.78 -2.71 -1.02
N ARG A 69 -15.86 -1.39 -1.17
CA ARG A 69 -17.13 -0.65 -1.09
C ARG A 69 -18.07 -1.01 -2.23
N LEU A 70 -17.57 -1.05 -3.47
CA LEU A 70 -18.34 -1.46 -4.63
C LEU A 70 -18.89 -2.88 -4.49
N ASP A 71 -18.05 -3.83 -4.08
CA ASP A 71 -18.46 -5.23 -3.86
C ASP A 71 -19.56 -5.32 -2.79
N SER A 72 -19.48 -4.49 -1.74
CA SER A 72 -20.51 -4.42 -0.70
C SER A 72 -21.83 -3.85 -1.22
N TYR A 73 -21.79 -2.77 -2.02
CA TYR A 73 -23.00 -2.20 -2.62
C TYR A 73 -23.67 -3.14 -3.61
N VAL A 74 -22.88 -3.86 -4.41
CA VAL A 74 -23.40 -4.89 -5.31
C VAL A 74 -24.06 -6.00 -4.51
N GLY A 75 -23.45 -6.48 -3.43
CA GLY A 75 -24.04 -7.50 -2.56
C GLY A 75 -25.35 -7.04 -1.89
N LEU A 76 -25.42 -5.79 -1.45
CA LEU A 76 -26.65 -5.20 -0.89
C LEU A 76 -27.75 -5.07 -1.95
N LEU A 77 -27.38 -4.72 -3.19
CA LEU A 77 -28.33 -4.65 -4.29
C LEU A 77 -28.88 -6.03 -4.66
N GLU A 78 -28.00 -7.04 -4.79
CA GLU A 78 -28.38 -8.41 -5.11
C GLU A 78 -29.28 -9.04 -4.05
N THR A 79 -29.05 -8.72 -2.77
CA THR A 79 -29.91 -9.18 -1.67
C THR A 79 -31.28 -8.49 -1.71
N SER A 80 -31.33 -7.18 -1.95
CA SER A 80 -32.60 -6.45 -2.06
C SER A 80 -33.47 -6.85 -3.26
N LEU A 81 -32.88 -7.43 -4.31
CA LEU A 81 -33.59 -7.92 -5.50
C LEU A 81 -34.11 -9.37 -5.34
N ARG A 82 -33.65 -10.10 -4.32
CA ARG A 82 -34.08 -11.49 -4.05
C ARG A 82 -35.21 -11.61 -3.04
N ASP A 83 -35.45 -10.56 -2.25
CA ASP A 83 -36.66 -10.36 -1.44
C ASP A 83 -37.75 -9.64 -2.27
#